data_AF-A0A932MV96-F1
#
_entry.id   AF-A0A932MV96-F1
#
_cell.length_a   1.000
_cell.length_b   1.000
_cell.length_c   1.000
_cell.angle_alpha   90.00
_cell.angle_beta   90.00
_cell.angle_gamma   90.00
#
_symmetry.space_group_name_H-M   'P 1'
#
loop_
_entity.id
_entity.type
_entity.pdbx_description
1 polymer ?
#
loop_
_entity_poly.entity_id
_entity_poly.type
_entity_poly.pdbx_seq_one_letter_code
_entity_poly.pdbx_strand_id
1 'polypeptide(L)'
;MKVIVKARHMTLTEALKAHAEDKLSNAVMRIFDRPAAKLEIELGEIGAMRDGKNKECRVSVFIPKSKTINIVEIDEDMYKAIDLAHDRLLLQVKRERGKKRAATRQRKTPAKARALTARNNLTGEREVWEDEVRRYERSTARA
;
A
#
# COMPACT_ATOMS: atom_id res chain seq x y z
N MET A 1 1.77 17.13 2.54
CA MET A 1 1.99 16.24 3.69
C MET A 1 2.35 17.09 4.89
N LYS A 2 1.68 16.91 6.04
CA LYS A 2 1.99 17.65 7.28
C LYS A 2 2.91 16.81 8.16
N VAL A 3 4.10 17.30 8.49
CA VAL A 3 5.03 16.65 9.41
C VAL A 3 4.98 17.37 10.76
N ILE A 4 4.92 16.61 11.85
CA ILE A 4 4.93 17.13 13.22
C ILE A 4 5.97 16.34 14.00
N VAL A 5 7.02 17.02 14.46
CA VAL A 5 8.02 16.45 15.35
C VAL A 5 7.74 16.92 16.78
N LYS A 6 7.71 15.97 17.71
CA LYS A 6 7.52 16.19 19.14
C LYS A 6 8.68 15.55 19.88
N ALA A 7 9.06 16.16 20.99
CA ALA A 7 10.00 15.58 21.94
C ALA A 7 9.31 15.33 23.28
N ARG A 8 9.67 14.22 23.94
CA ARG A 8 9.12 13.82 25.23
C ARG A 8 10.26 13.43 26.18
N HIS A 9 10.32 14.08 27.35
CA HIS A 9 11.39 13.88 28.34
C HIS A 9 12.81 14.09 27.78
N MET A 10 12.95 14.87 26.71
CA MET A 10 14.24 15.25 26.13
C MET A 10 14.19 16.61 25.46
N THR A 11 15.37 17.18 25.22
CA THR A 11 15.53 18.43 24.48
C THR A 11 15.65 18.13 22.99
N LEU A 12 14.72 18.68 22.18
CA LEU A 12 14.80 18.57 20.73
C LEU A 12 15.84 19.56 20.20
N THR A 13 16.95 19.05 19.67
CA THR A 13 17.92 19.87 18.95
C THR A 13 17.49 20.04 17.49
N GLU A 14 17.87 21.15 16.86
CA GLU A 14 17.54 21.39 15.45
C GLU A 14 18.14 20.32 14.53
N ALA A 15 19.35 19.84 14.85
CA ALA A 15 20.00 18.75 14.11
C ALA A 15 19.20 17.44 14.17
N LEU A 16 18.70 17.05 15.34
CA LEU A 16 17.87 15.85 15.50
C LEU A 16 16.55 15.99 14.76
N LYS A 17 15.91 17.16 14.86
CA LYS A 17 14.67 17.45 14.16
C LYS A 17 14.85 17.34 12.64
N ALA A 18 15.86 18.02 12.09
CA ALA A 18 16.16 17.99 10.66
C ALA A 18 16.47 16.57 10.19
N HIS A 19 17.24 15.81 10.98
CA HIS A 19 17.56 14.41 10.66
C HIS A 19 16.32 13.51 10.61
N ALA A 20 15.45 13.59 11.61
CA ALA A 20 14.22 12.81 11.66
C ALA A 20 13.24 13.21 10.53
N GLU A 21 13.10 14.51 10.26
CA GLU A 21 12.27 15.01 9.16
C GLU A 21 12.79 14.51 7.81
N ASP A 22 14.07 14.66 7.51
CA ASP A 22 14.61 14.27 6.21
C ASP A 22 14.48 12.75 5.97
N LYS A 23 14.93 11.92 6.92
CA LYS A 23 14.86 10.46 6.79
C LYS A 23 13.42 9.96 6.65
N LEU A 24 12.53 10.35 7.57
CA LEU A 24 11.18 9.79 7.63
C LEU A 24 10.25 10.39 6.58
N SER A 25 10.40 11.68 6.25
CA SER A 25 9.59 12.30 5.20
C SER A 25 9.92 11.70 3.83
N ASN A 26 11.19 11.48 3.52
CA ASN A 26 11.62 10.89 2.25
C ASN A 26 11.06 9.47 2.05
N ALA A 27 11.02 8.65 3.11
CA ALA A 27 10.44 7.31 3.06
C ALA A 27 8.94 7.33 2.72
N VAL A 28 8.19 8.29 3.29
CA VAL A 28 6.75 8.43 3.06
C VAL A 28 6.45 9.07 1.71
N MET A 29 7.16 10.15 1.33
CA MET A 29 6.94 10.89 0.08
C MET A 29 7.16 10.02 -1.16
N ARG A 30 8.19 9.17 -1.17
CA ARG A 30 8.48 8.24 -2.29
C ARG A 30 7.31 7.30 -2.62
N ILE A 31 6.37 7.14 -1.70
CA ILE A 31 5.32 6.12 -1.78
C ILE A 31 3.92 6.75 -1.77
N PHE A 32 3.71 7.79 -0.98
CA PHE A 32 2.43 8.47 -0.83
C PHE A 32 2.56 9.95 -1.19
N ASP A 33 2.38 10.27 -2.47
CA ASP A 33 2.30 11.64 -2.97
C ASP A 33 0.89 12.25 -2.77
N ARG A 34 0.32 12.08 -1.57
CA ARG A 34 -1.02 12.62 -1.27
C ARG A 34 -0.89 13.85 -0.36
N PRO A 35 -1.50 14.99 -0.72
CA PRO A 35 -1.35 16.23 0.03
C PRO A 35 -1.86 16.13 1.47
N ALA A 36 -2.87 15.30 1.72
CA ALA A 36 -3.56 15.14 3.00
C ALA A 36 -2.97 14.07 3.96
N ALA A 37 -1.78 13.51 3.67
CA ALA A 37 -1.11 12.62 4.63
C ALA A 37 -0.49 13.42 5.80
N LYS A 38 -0.53 12.87 7.01
CA LYS A 38 0.06 13.44 8.21
C LYS A 38 1.07 12.46 8.83
N LEU A 39 2.25 12.94 9.12
CA LEU A 39 3.35 12.21 9.76
C LEU A 39 3.61 12.84 11.13
N GLU A 40 3.43 12.07 12.19
CA GLU A 40 3.80 12.46 13.55
C GLU A 40 5.00 11.63 13.99
N ILE A 41 6.03 12.33 14.49
CA ILE A 41 7.25 11.75 15.01
C ILE A 41 7.37 12.21 16.46
N GLU A 42 7.45 11.27 17.38
CA GLU A 42 7.65 11.53 18.80
C GLU A 42 8.97 10.87 19.21
N LEU A 43 9.94 11.72 19.54
CA LEU A 43 11.25 11.30 20.04
C LEU A 43 11.24 11.44 21.55
N GLY A 44 11.68 10.43 22.28
CA GLY A 44 11.67 10.52 23.72
C GLY A 44 12.63 9.61 24.42
N GLU A 45 12.72 9.83 25.72
CA GLU A 45 13.45 8.96 26.62
C GLU A 45 12.48 8.20 27.51
N ILE A 46 12.55 6.87 27.44
CA ILE A 46 11.94 5.98 28.41
C ILE A 46 12.96 5.83 29.54
N GLY A 47 12.49 5.74 30.79
CA GLY A 47 13.35 5.60 31.96
C GLY A 47 14.33 4.42 31.88
N ALA A 48 15.19 4.29 32.88
CA ALA A 48 16.28 3.30 32.88
C ALA A 48 15.77 1.88 32.57
N MET A 49 16.13 1.39 31.38
CA MET A 49 15.96 -0.01 31.01
C MET A 49 17.20 -0.81 31.39
N ARG A 50 17.01 -2.10 31.69
CA ARG A 50 18.09 -2.99 32.16
C ARG A 50 19.19 -3.19 31.10
N ASP A 51 18.87 -3.00 29.83
CA ASP A 51 19.73 -3.12 28.66
C ASP A 51 20.33 -1.78 28.20
N GLY A 52 20.09 -0.67 28.91
CA GLY A 52 20.62 0.65 28.56
C GLY A 52 19.89 1.35 27.40
N LYS A 53 18.94 0.68 26.75
CA LYS A 53 18.14 1.24 25.65
C LYS A 53 17.04 2.15 26.18
N ASN A 54 17.33 3.44 26.26
CA ASN A 54 16.42 4.43 26.81
C ASN A 54 15.84 5.39 25.76
N LYS A 55 16.34 5.39 24.52
CA LYS A 55 15.87 6.31 23.47
C LYS A 55 14.75 5.65 22.67
N GLU A 56 13.56 6.23 22.71
CA GLU A 56 12.38 5.78 21.95
C GLU A 56 12.11 6.72 20.77
N CYS A 57 11.90 6.13 19.59
CA CYS A 57 11.37 6.82 18.43
C CYS A 57 10.01 6.21 18.05
N ARG A 58 8.96 7.01 18.14
CA ARG A 58 7.60 6.63 17.78
C ARG A 58 7.15 7.39 16.55
N VAL A 59 6.75 6.65 15.52
CA VAL A 59 6.32 7.21 14.24
C VAL A 59 4.89 6.79 13.95
N SER A 60 4.02 7.77 13.73
CA SER A 60 2.61 7.57 13.38
C SER A 60 2.29 8.23 12.04
N VAL A 61 1.90 7.42 11.07
CA VAL A 61 1.55 7.88 9.71
C VAL A 61 0.06 7.71 9.47
N PHE A 62 -0.62 8.85 9.33
CA PHE A 62 -2.03 8.93 9.01
C PHE A 62 -2.19 9.17 7.50
N ILE A 63 -2.81 8.21 6.83
CA ILE A 63 -3.04 8.26 5.39
C ILE A 63 -4.55 8.19 5.14
N PRO A 64 -5.15 9.17 4.43
CA PRO A 64 -6.57 9.13 4.12
C PRO A 64 -6.96 7.84 3.37
N LYS A 65 -8.12 7.29 3.72
CA LYS A 65 -8.69 6.07 3.12
C LYS A 65 -7.76 4.84 3.22
N SER A 66 -6.91 4.80 4.24
CA SER A 66 -5.91 3.75 4.47
C SER A 66 -5.73 3.48 5.95
N LYS A 67 -5.14 2.33 6.30
CA LYS A 67 -4.79 2.01 7.68
C LYS A 67 -3.67 2.94 8.19
N THR A 68 -3.82 3.42 9.42
CA THR A 68 -2.76 4.16 10.14
C THR A 68 -1.59 3.22 10.44
N ILE A 69 -0.37 3.69 10.19
CA ILE A 69 0.86 2.95 10.47
C ILE A 69 1.50 3.54 11.71
N ASN A 70 1.60 2.74 12.78
CA ASN A 70 2.27 3.13 14.02
C ASN A 70 3.48 2.21 14.21
N ILE A 71 4.63 2.80 14.48
CA ILE A 71 5.91 2.11 14.69
C ILE A 71 6.56 2.70 15.93
N VAL A 72 7.14 1.83 16.75
CA VAL A 72 7.88 2.19 17.95
C VAL A 72 9.19 1.43 17.92
N GLU A 73 10.30 2.15 17.93
CA GLU A 73 11.64 1.61 18.07
C GLU A 73 12.32 2.17 19.30
N ILE A 74 13.16 1.35 19.93
CA ILE A 74 13.93 1.72 21.12
C ILE A 74 15.37 1.28 20.91
N ASP A 75 16.30 2.20 21.17
CA ASP A 75 17.74 1.95 21.07
C ASP A 75 18.51 2.72 22.16
N GLU A 76 19.83 2.52 22.23
CA GLU A 76 20.73 3.27 23.11
C GLU A 76 21.03 4.67 22.53
N ASP A 77 21.02 4.78 21.19
CA ASP A 77 21.25 6.03 20.46
C ASP A 77 19.97 6.45 19.71
N MET A 78 19.60 7.72 19.85
CA MET A 78 18.43 8.29 19.19
C MET A 78 18.56 8.26 17.65
N TYR A 79 19.75 8.48 17.11
CA TYR A 79 19.96 8.41 15.67
C TYR A 79 19.71 7.00 15.13
N LYS A 80 20.18 5.98 15.86
CA LYS A 80 19.92 4.57 15.52
C LYS A 80 18.44 4.22 15.64
N ALA A 81 17.77 4.70 16.69
CA ALA A 81 16.32 4.49 16.84
C ALA A 81 15.54 5.09 15.66
N ILE A 82 15.95 6.27 15.16
CA ILE A 82 15.36 6.90 13.96
C ILE A 82 15.62 6.06 12.70
N ASP A 83 16.84 5.57 12.50
CA ASP A 83 17.20 4.74 11.34
C ASP A 83 16.45 3.40 11.34
N LEU A 84 16.33 2.75 12.50
CA LEU A 84 15.52 1.53 12.65
C LEU A 84 14.04 1.80 12.35
N ALA A 85 13.51 2.92 12.84
CA ALA A 85 12.13 3.31 12.58
C ALA A 85 11.91 3.60 11.09
N HIS A 86 12.88 4.22 10.41
CA HIS A 86 12.86 4.45 8.97
C HIS A 86 12.77 3.13 8.19
N ASP A 87 13.60 2.13 8.53
CA ASP A 87 13.63 0.86 7.82
C ASP A 87 12.33 0.07 8.00
N ARG A 88 11.80 0.03 9.24
CA ARG A 88 10.49 -0.58 9.51
C ARG A 88 9.38 0.16 8.78
N LEU A 89 9.42 1.49 8.75
CA LEU A 89 8.42 2.30 8.05
C LEU A 89 8.42 2.00 6.56
N LEU A 90 9.60 1.95 5.95
CA LEU A 90 9.76 1.65 4.53
C LEU A 90 9.21 0.26 4.17
N LEU A 91 9.45 -0.76 4.99
CA LEU A 91 8.88 -2.09 4.81
C LEU A 91 7.36 -2.10 4.94
N GLN A 92 6.82 -1.47 5.98
CA GLN A 92 5.38 -1.44 6.24
C GLN A 92 4.63 -0.67 5.16
N VAL A 93 5.19 0.45 4.73
CA VAL A 93 4.67 1.26 3.64
C VAL A 93 4.71 0.52 2.29
N LYS A 94 5.80 -0.20 1.98
CA LYS A 94 5.87 -1.08 0.79
C LYS A 94 4.81 -2.19 0.83
N ARG A 95 4.62 -2.84 1.97
CA ARG A 95 3.58 -3.88 2.18
C ARG A 95 2.19 -3.31 1.92
N GLU A 96 1.88 -2.13 2.43
CA GLU A 96 0.57 -1.49 2.23
C GLU A 96 0.31 -1.10 0.76
N ARG A 97 1.32 -0.64 0.01
CA ARG A 97 1.18 -0.47 -1.45
C ARG A 97 0.91 -1.78 -2.16
N GLY A 98 1.67 -2.82 -1.80
CA GLY A 98 1.57 -4.16 -2.40
C GLY A 98 0.16 -4.73 -2.26
N LYS A 99 -0.41 -4.65 -1.05
CA LYS A 99 -1.80 -5.06 -0.76
C LYS A 99 -2.81 -4.31 -1.64
N LYS A 100 -2.69 -2.98 -1.77
CA LYS A 100 -3.61 -2.19 -2.62
C LYS A 100 -3.52 -2.59 -4.10
N ARG A 101 -2.30 -2.76 -4.62
CA ARG A 101 -2.10 -3.20 -6.02
C ARG A 101 -2.67 -4.60 -6.26
N ALA A 102 -2.44 -5.53 -5.33
CA ALA A 102 -2.98 -6.88 -5.41
C ALA A 102 -4.51 -6.89 -5.38
N ALA A 103 -5.13 -6.14 -4.46
CA ALA A 103 -6.59 -6.02 -4.35
C ALA A 103 -7.22 -5.43 -5.64
N THR A 104 -6.61 -4.40 -6.24
CA THR A 104 -7.08 -3.85 -7.52
C THR A 104 -6.94 -4.86 -8.67
N ARG A 105 -5.85 -5.63 -8.71
CA ARG A 105 -5.63 -6.65 -9.74
C ARG A 105 -6.64 -7.79 -9.61
N GLN A 106 -6.90 -8.26 -8.39
CA GLN A 106 -7.88 -9.30 -8.10
C GLN A 106 -9.32 -8.88 -8.41
N ARG A 107 -9.66 -7.58 -8.37
CA ARG A 107 -10.98 -7.09 -8.85
C ARG A 107 -11.13 -7.13 -10.37
N LYS A 108 -10.04 -6.95 -11.13
CA LYS A 108 -10.08 -6.91 -12.60
C LYS A 108 -10.16 -8.30 -13.23
N THR A 109 -9.59 -9.32 -12.60
CA THR A 109 -9.61 -10.72 -13.08
C THR A 109 -11.02 -11.31 -13.22
N PRO A 110 -11.92 -11.26 -12.21
CA PRO A 110 -13.28 -11.78 -12.34
C PRO A 110 -14.15 -10.92 -13.27
N ALA A 111 -13.91 -9.60 -13.35
CA ALA A 111 -14.62 -8.73 -14.29
C ALA A 111 -14.25 -9.05 -15.76
N LYS A 112 -12.96 -9.28 -16.04
CA LYS A 112 -12.51 -9.75 -17.37
C LYS A 112 -13.00 -11.16 -17.68
N ALA A 113 -12.99 -12.06 -16.70
CA ALA A 113 -13.53 -13.41 -16.87
C ALA A 113 -15.02 -13.37 -17.20
N ARG A 114 -15.83 -12.60 -16.46
CA ARG A 114 -17.27 -12.39 -16.76
C ARG A 114 -17.49 -11.76 -18.13
N ALA A 115 -16.70 -10.77 -18.51
CA ALA A 115 -16.80 -10.16 -19.84
C ALA A 115 -16.44 -11.15 -20.96
N LEU A 116 -15.44 -12.01 -20.74
CA LEU A 116 -15.04 -13.05 -21.69
C LEU A 116 -16.13 -14.12 -21.84
N THR A 117 -16.71 -14.59 -20.72
CA THR A 117 -17.82 -15.55 -20.73
C THR A 117 -19.06 -14.96 -21.40
N ALA A 118 -19.41 -13.70 -21.10
CA ALA A 118 -20.52 -13.01 -21.75
C ALA A 118 -20.31 -12.88 -23.27
N ARG A 119 -19.08 -12.59 -23.71
CA ARG A 119 -18.74 -12.49 -25.13
C ARG A 119 -18.79 -13.84 -25.84
N ASN A 120 -18.34 -14.91 -25.20
CA ASN A 120 -18.42 -16.27 -25.77
C ASN A 120 -19.86 -16.77 -25.88
N ASN A 121 -20.73 -16.45 -24.91
CA ASN A 121 -22.14 -16.84 -24.95
C ASN A 121 -22.91 -16.13 -26.09
N LEU A 122 -22.48 -14.94 -26.52
CA LEU A 122 -23.06 -14.22 -27.68
C LEU A 122 -22.64 -14.78 -29.04
N THR A 123 -21.60 -15.61 -29.08
CA THR A 123 -21.07 -16.23 -30.32
C THR A 123 -21.20 -17.75 -30.34
N GLY A 124 -21.91 -18.31 -29.35
CA GLY A 124 -21.93 -19.75 -29.07
C GLY A 124 -23.00 -20.56 -29.82
N GLU A 125 -23.94 -19.92 -30.51
CA GLU A 125 -24.92 -20.62 -31.32
C GLU A 125 -24.72 -20.29 -32.79
N ARG A 126 -23.86 -21.07 -33.44
CA ARG A 126 -24.11 -21.38 -34.85
C ARG A 126 -25.28 -22.35 -34.83
N GLU A 127 -26.47 -21.81 -35.03
CA GLU A 127 -27.71 -22.57 -34.93
C GLU A 127 -27.66 -23.77 -35.89
N VAL A 128 -27.87 -24.97 -35.33
CA VAL A 128 -27.93 -26.26 -36.04
C VAL A 128 -28.93 -26.22 -37.22
N TRP A 129 -29.90 -25.31 -37.14
CA TRP A 129 -30.89 -25.01 -38.17
C TRP A 129 -30.29 -24.46 -39.47
N GLU A 130 -29.18 -23.71 -39.44
CA GLU A 130 -28.51 -23.23 -40.68
C GLU A 130 -27.94 -24.40 -41.51
N ASP A 131 -27.44 -25.44 -40.84
CA ASP A 131 -26.92 -26.65 -41.48
C ASP A 131 -28.03 -27.62 -41.92
N GLU A 132 -29.22 -27.54 -41.32
CA GLU A 132 -30.43 -28.26 -41.76
C GLU A 132 -31.09 -27.59 -42.97
N VAL A 133 -31.23 -26.26 -42.96
CA VAL A 133 -31.75 -25.49 -44.11
C VAL A 133 -30.84 -25.67 -45.32
N ARG A 134 -29.52 -25.61 -45.15
CA ARG A 134 -28.55 -25.90 -46.23
C ARG A 134 -28.57 -27.34 -46.74
N ARG A 135 -29.02 -28.30 -45.94
CA ARG A 135 -29.22 -29.69 -46.37
C ARG A 135 -30.51 -29.83 -47.16
N TYR A 136 -31.57 -29.16 -46.73
CA TYR A 136 -32.86 -29.15 -47.40
C TYR A 136 -32.81 -28.43 -48.77
N GLU A 137 -32.13 -27.29 -48.85
CA GLU A 137 -31.91 -26.57 -50.13
C GLU A 137 -31.07 -27.40 -51.11
N ARG A 138 -30.09 -28.16 -50.62
CA ARG A 138 -29.30 -29.09 -51.46
C ARG A 138 -30.08 -30.32 -51.92
N SER A 139 -31.07 -30.79 -51.14
CA SER A 139 -31.93 -31.91 -51.55
C SER A 139 -33.03 -31.49 -52.52
N THR A 140 -33.50 -30.24 -52.46
CA THR A 140 -34.58 -29.72 -53.32
C THR A 140 -34.06 -29.15 -54.65
N ALA A 141 -32.78 -28.84 -54.78
CA ALA A 141 -32.17 -28.36 -56.02
C ALA A 141 -31.91 -29.44 -57.10
N ARG A 142 -32.48 -30.65 -56.98
CA ARG A 142 -32.32 -31.77 -57.95
C ARG A 142 -33.65 -32.37 -58.44
N ALA A 143 -34.76 -31.63 -58.34
CA ALA A 143 -36.03 -31.97 -58.98
C ALA A 143 -36.23 -31.17 -60.26
#